data_AF-A0A2H6KHI8-F1
#
_entry.id   AF-A0A2H6KHI8-F1
#
_cell.length_a   1.000
_cell.length_b   1.000
_cell.length_c   1.000
_cell.angle_alpha   90.00
_cell.angle_beta   90.00
_cell.angle_gamma   90.00
#
_symmetry.space_group_name_H-M   'P 1'
#
loop_
_entity.id
_entity.type
_entity.pdbx_description
1 polymer ?
#
loop_
_entity_poly.entity_id
_entity_poly.type
_entity_poly.pdbx_seq_one_letter_code
_entity_poly.pdbx_strand_id
1 'polypeptide(L)'
;MWRIALIGGILLTAVTNLLTPLQARKLVHIGCGIILAHINVPDPLLKAIIIAVAVVSIIVFKTVPLRFGIKNDAGIIWYNLIVLLFVIFGLPIRVLLPVFIIDPVACIVGVSTRSKKWCGNKTVYGTLAAGIASYFSLYYVRMQHHRLLLSLILPITEGVMRQHDNIGISIVVLLYYCAAQHFGWPVDLSFTPLKTEV
;
A
#
# COMPACT_ATOMS: atom_id res chain seq x y z
N MET A 1 -12.07 -16.33 6.81
CA MET A 1 -11.09 -17.02 7.70
C MET A 1 -9.73 -17.25 7.04
N TRP A 2 -9.65 -17.87 5.85
CA TRP A 2 -8.35 -18.12 5.18
C TRP A 2 -7.48 -16.87 4.98
N ARG A 3 -8.08 -15.71 4.69
CA ARG A 3 -7.38 -14.42 4.55
C ARG A 3 -6.62 -14.00 5.81
N ILE A 4 -7.22 -14.22 6.98
CA ILE A 4 -6.58 -13.93 8.28
C ILE A 4 -5.44 -14.91 8.54
N ALA A 5 -5.63 -16.20 8.21
CA ALA A 5 -4.56 -17.19 8.31
C ALA A 5 -3.35 -16.82 7.43
N LEU A 6 -3.58 -16.29 6.22
CA LEU A 6 -2.50 -15.80 5.36
C LEU A 6 -1.77 -14.58 5.95
N ILE A 7 -2.49 -13.60 6.50
CA ILE A 7 -1.86 -12.46 7.20
C ILE A 7 -1.00 -12.97 8.36
N GLY A 8 -1.54 -13.90 9.16
CA GLY A 8 -0.81 -14.54 10.26
C GLY A 8 0.45 -15.27 9.77
N GLY A 9 0.35 -16.03 8.68
CA GLY A 9 1.48 -16.71 8.03
C GLY A 9 2.55 -15.72 7.55
N ILE A 10 2.16 -14.63 6.88
CA ILE A 10 3.08 -13.58 6.43
C ILE A 10 3.83 -12.95 7.61
N LEU A 11 3.11 -12.59 8.68
CA LEU A 11 3.71 -12.02 9.88
C LEU A 11 4.66 -13.00 10.56
N LEU A 12 4.26 -14.28 10.66
CA LEU A 12 5.10 -15.33 11.22
C LEU A 12 6.40 -15.49 10.42
N THR A 13 6.31 -15.60 9.09
CA THR A 13 7.49 -15.67 8.23
C THR A 13 8.39 -14.44 8.40
N ALA A 14 7.80 -13.24 8.50
CA ALA A 14 8.55 -12.00 8.64
C ALA A 14 9.34 -11.89 9.95
N VAL A 15 8.85 -12.49 11.05
CA VAL A 15 9.56 -12.51 12.34
C VAL A 15 10.63 -13.61 12.43
N THR A 16 10.58 -14.64 11.57
CA THR A 16 11.67 -15.63 11.48
C THR A 16 12.92 -15.08 10.81
N ASN A 17 14.08 -15.73 10.98
CA ASN A 17 15.33 -15.35 10.32
C ASN A 17 15.46 -15.81 8.85
N LEU A 18 14.39 -16.31 8.23
CA LEU A 18 14.42 -16.79 6.83
C LEU A 18 14.64 -15.65 5.81
N LEU A 19 14.27 -14.42 6.17
CA LEU A 19 14.38 -13.25 5.30
C LEU A 19 15.33 -12.20 5.90
N THR A 20 15.91 -11.34 5.08
CA THR A 20 16.55 -10.11 5.59
C THR A 20 15.49 -9.15 6.17
N PRO A 21 15.84 -8.23 7.09
CA PRO A 21 14.89 -7.24 7.62
C PRO A 21 14.16 -6.45 6.53
N LEU A 22 14.87 -6.08 5.45
CA LEU A 22 14.29 -5.37 4.31
C LEU A 22 13.25 -6.22 3.58
N GLN A 23 13.59 -7.47 3.25
CA GLN A 23 12.66 -8.39 2.57
C GLN A 23 11.44 -8.69 3.44
N ALA A 24 11.62 -8.94 4.73
CA ALA A 24 10.53 -9.16 5.67
C ALA A 24 9.59 -7.95 5.72
N ARG A 25 10.13 -6.73 5.81
CA ARG A 25 9.35 -5.49 5.78
C ARG A 25 8.51 -5.38 4.51
N LYS A 26 9.12 -5.58 3.34
CA LYS A 26 8.42 -5.45 2.05
C LYS A 26 7.42 -6.59 1.82
N LEU A 27 7.70 -7.80 2.30
CA LEU A 27 6.74 -8.91 2.29
C LEU A 27 5.50 -8.59 3.13
N VAL A 28 5.67 -8.07 4.35
CA VAL A 28 4.55 -7.66 5.21
C VAL A 28 3.75 -6.53 4.56
N HIS A 29 4.43 -5.51 4.04
CA HIS A 29 3.79 -4.36 3.41
C HIS A 29 2.94 -4.76 2.20
N ILE A 30 3.54 -5.45 1.21
CA ILE A 30 2.82 -5.88 0.00
C ILE A 30 1.79 -6.96 0.35
N GLY A 31 2.21 -8.00 1.06
CA GLY A 31 1.40 -9.20 1.30
C GLY A 31 0.15 -8.89 2.10
N CYS A 32 0.29 -8.21 3.25
CA CYS A 32 -0.87 -7.80 4.04
C CYS A 32 -1.72 -6.78 3.26
N GLY A 33 -1.09 -5.84 2.55
CA GLY A 33 -1.79 -4.84 1.75
C GLY A 33 -2.66 -5.44 0.64
N ILE A 34 -2.16 -6.42 -0.10
CA ILE A 34 -2.93 -7.13 -1.14
C ILE A 34 -4.13 -7.86 -0.52
N ILE A 35 -3.95 -8.55 0.61
CA ILE A 35 -5.05 -9.25 1.29
C ILE A 35 -6.11 -8.24 1.75
N LEU A 36 -5.69 -7.11 2.31
CA LEU A 36 -6.59 -6.02 2.75
C LEU A 36 -7.34 -5.40 1.55
N ALA A 37 -6.66 -5.12 0.44
CA ALA A 37 -7.30 -4.62 -0.78
C ALA A 37 -8.30 -5.62 -1.39
N HIS A 38 -8.02 -6.92 -1.26
CA HIS A 38 -8.93 -7.98 -1.69
C HIS A 38 -10.14 -8.15 -0.76
N ILE A 39 -10.00 -7.85 0.54
CA ILE A 39 -11.13 -7.72 1.46
C ILE A 39 -12.01 -6.54 1.07
N ASN A 40 -11.40 -5.41 0.70
CA ASN A 40 -12.04 -4.16 0.28
C ASN A 40 -12.92 -3.50 1.35
N VAL A 41 -14.09 -4.07 1.66
CA VAL A 41 -15.02 -3.58 2.69
C VAL A 41 -15.29 -4.75 3.66
N PRO A 42 -14.65 -4.77 4.84
CA PRO A 42 -14.79 -5.87 5.78
C PRO A 42 -16.16 -5.89 6.48
N ASP A 43 -16.68 -7.08 6.74
CA ASP A 43 -17.82 -7.29 7.66
C ASP A 43 -17.45 -6.87 9.11
N PRO A 44 -18.42 -6.68 10.02
CA PRO A 44 -18.16 -6.15 11.36
C PRO A 44 -17.11 -6.92 12.17
N LEU A 45 -17.09 -8.25 12.08
CA LEU A 45 -16.12 -9.07 12.79
C LEU A 45 -14.73 -8.88 12.20
N LEU A 46 -14.60 -8.95 10.88
CA LEU A 46 -13.34 -8.75 10.19
C LEU A 46 -12.80 -7.32 10.38
N LYS A 47 -13.69 -6.33 10.41
CA LYS A 47 -13.38 -4.93 10.72
C LYS A 47 -12.74 -4.81 12.10
N ALA A 48 -13.33 -5.43 13.12
CA ALA A 48 -12.78 -5.43 14.48
C ALA A 48 -11.39 -6.08 14.54
N ILE A 49 -11.18 -7.20 13.82
CA ILE A 49 -9.88 -7.88 13.74
C ILE A 49 -8.82 -6.99 13.08
N ILE A 50 -9.14 -6.36 11.95
CA ILE A 50 -8.19 -5.48 11.24
C ILE A 50 -7.83 -4.28 12.12
N ILE A 51 -8.81 -3.68 12.81
CA ILE A 51 -8.56 -2.59 13.76
C ILE A 51 -7.62 -3.05 14.88
N ALA A 52 -7.90 -4.19 15.50
CA ALA A 52 -7.07 -4.73 16.57
C ALA A 52 -5.62 -4.96 16.12
N VAL A 53 -5.43 -5.61 14.96
CA VAL A 53 -4.09 -5.87 14.39
C VAL A 53 -3.34 -4.56 14.11
N ALA A 54 -4.01 -3.55 13.54
CA ALA A 54 -3.38 -2.26 13.24
C ALA A 54 -3.01 -1.49 14.51
N VAL A 55 -3.88 -1.47 15.52
CA VAL A 55 -3.60 -0.83 16.82
C VAL A 55 -2.45 -1.52 17.54
N VAL A 56 -2.47 -2.86 17.63
CA VAL A 56 -1.38 -3.65 18.22
C VAL A 56 -0.07 -3.39 17.48
N SER A 57 -0.08 -3.36 16.15
CA SER A 57 1.10 -3.06 15.34
C SER A 57 1.67 -1.67 15.69
N ILE A 58 0.83 -0.64 15.81
CA ILE A 58 1.28 0.71 16.20
C ILE A 58 1.91 0.69 17.60
N ILE A 59 1.30 0.01 18.56
CA ILE A 59 1.82 -0.11 19.93
C ILE A 59 3.18 -0.81 19.93
N VAL A 60 3.28 -1.97 19.26
CA VAL A 60 4.52 -2.75 19.14
C VAL A 60 5.66 -1.90 18.58
N PHE A 61 5.43 -1.17 17.49
CA PHE A 61 6.48 -0.32 16.89
C PHE A 61 6.78 0.94 17.70
N LYS A 62 5.97 1.32 18.69
CA LYS A 62 6.31 2.37 19.67
C LYS A 62 7.07 1.83 20.89
N THR A 63 6.92 0.56 21.25
CA THR A 63 7.51 -0.03 22.45
C THR A 63 8.70 -0.93 22.13
N VAL A 64 8.44 -2.10 21.53
CA VAL A 64 9.41 -3.15 21.22
C VAL A 64 9.20 -3.57 19.76
N PRO A 65 9.88 -2.90 18.81
CA PRO A 65 9.64 -3.12 17.38
C PRO A 65 10.04 -4.55 16.99
N LEU A 66 9.36 -5.09 15.98
CA LEU A 66 9.76 -6.34 15.34
C LEU A 66 11.04 -6.12 14.53
N ARG A 67 11.79 -7.20 14.28
CA ARG A 67 13.11 -7.17 13.62
C ARG A 67 13.18 -6.46 12.26
N PHE A 68 12.05 -6.28 11.58
CA PHE A 68 11.95 -5.67 10.26
C PHE A 68 11.63 -4.16 10.28
N GLY A 69 11.58 -3.55 11.47
CA GLY A 69 11.46 -2.11 11.62
C GLY A 69 12.20 -1.61 12.85
N ILE A 70 12.02 -0.32 13.14
CA ILE A 70 12.67 0.37 14.25
C ILE A 70 11.65 0.99 15.19
N LYS A 71 12.10 1.42 16.37
CA LYS A 71 11.24 2.14 17.31
C LYS A 71 10.79 3.45 16.66
N ASN A 72 9.49 3.74 16.73
CA ASN A 72 8.85 4.88 16.08
C ASN A 72 8.98 4.89 14.54
N ASP A 73 8.97 3.71 13.91
CA ASP A 73 9.01 3.60 12.44
C ASP A 73 7.80 4.30 11.79
N ALA A 74 8.03 5.52 11.28
CA ALA A 74 7.00 6.36 10.70
C ALA A 74 6.27 5.65 9.55
N GLY A 75 6.98 4.92 8.70
CA GLY A 75 6.37 4.24 7.54
C GLY A 75 5.35 3.20 7.97
N ILE A 76 5.69 2.37 8.95
CA ILE A 76 4.79 1.32 9.49
C ILE A 76 3.62 1.94 10.27
N ILE A 77 3.89 2.99 11.06
CA ILE A 77 2.85 3.67 11.84
C ILE A 77 1.85 4.34 10.88
N TRP A 78 2.32 5.10 9.89
CA TRP A 78 1.45 5.77 8.92
C TRP A 78 0.66 4.77 8.08
N TYR A 79 1.28 3.68 7.64
CA TYR A 79 0.58 2.60 6.96
C TYR A 79 -0.64 2.12 7.77
N ASN A 80 -0.45 1.81 9.05
CA ASN A 80 -1.52 1.29 9.89
C ASN A 80 -2.59 2.36 10.20
N LEU A 81 -2.20 3.62 10.38
CA LEU A 81 -3.14 4.72 10.58
C LEU A 81 -4.03 4.96 9.35
N ILE A 82 -3.47 4.87 8.14
CA ILE A 82 -4.23 5.00 6.89
C ILE A 82 -5.22 3.84 6.73
N VAL A 83 -4.80 2.60 7.02
CA VAL A 83 -5.69 1.44 7.01
C VAL A 83 -6.81 1.60 8.04
N LEU A 84 -6.49 2.04 9.26
CA LEU A 84 -7.49 2.32 10.31
C LEU A 84 -8.50 3.36 9.85
N LEU A 85 -8.05 4.46 9.25
CA LEU A 85 -8.92 5.50 8.72
C LEU A 85 -9.93 4.90 7.73
N PHE A 86 -9.46 4.15 6.73
CA PHE A 86 -10.34 3.55 5.73
C PHE A 86 -11.34 2.58 6.35
N VAL A 87 -10.89 1.72 7.26
CA VAL A 87 -11.73 0.72 7.92
C VAL A 87 -12.79 1.37 8.83
N ILE A 88 -12.41 2.38 9.61
CA ILE A 88 -13.31 3.08 10.54
C ILE A 88 -14.43 3.78 9.75
N PHE A 89 -14.07 4.54 8.72
CA PHE A 89 -15.01 5.27 7.87
C PHE A 89 -15.75 4.39 6.83
N GLY A 90 -15.45 3.09 6.77
CA GLY A 90 -16.09 2.19 5.81
C GLY A 90 -15.71 2.47 4.35
N LEU A 91 -14.56 3.11 4.14
CA LEU A 91 -14.04 3.38 2.81
C LEU A 91 -13.49 2.10 2.18
N PRO A 92 -13.58 1.94 0.85
CA PRO A 92 -13.06 0.77 0.16
C PRO A 92 -11.52 0.73 0.26
N ILE A 93 -10.98 -0.24 1.01
CA ILE A 93 -9.54 -0.40 1.23
C ILE A 93 -8.80 -0.62 -0.08
N ARG A 94 -9.48 -1.15 -1.11
CA ARG A 94 -8.90 -1.36 -2.43
C ARG A 94 -8.37 -0.09 -3.09
N VAL A 95 -8.92 1.08 -2.77
CA VAL A 95 -8.41 2.36 -3.25
C VAL A 95 -6.95 2.56 -2.80
N LEU A 96 -6.55 1.99 -1.67
CA LEU A 96 -5.18 2.04 -1.13
C LEU A 96 -4.21 1.07 -1.80
N LEU A 97 -4.61 0.30 -2.81
CA LEU A 97 -3.70 -0.64 -3.48
C LEU A 97 -2.37 0.01 -3.94
N PRO A 98 -2.35 1.25 -4.46
CA PRO A 98 -1.10 1.95 -4.76
C PRO A 98 -0.19 2.15 -3.53
N VAL A 99 -0.75 2.44 -2.35
CA VAL A 99 0.01 2.59 -1.09
C VAL A 99 0.72 1.27 -0.72
N PHE A 100 0.10 0.14 -1.04
CA PHE A 100 0.63 -1.18 -0.70
C PHE A 100 1.73 -1.67 -1.65
N ILE A 101 1.77 -1.14 -2.88
CA ILE A 101 2.64 -1.67 -3.94
C ILE A 101 3.78 -0.72 -4.30
N ILE A 102 3.53 0.59 -4.41
CA ILE A 102 4.47 1.54 -5.03
C ILE A 102 5.79 1.61 -4.25
N ASP A 103 5.77 1.91 -2.95
CA ASP A 103 7.00 2.02 -2.14
C ASP A 103 7.79 0.69 -2.11
N PRO A 104 7.17 -0.47 -1.87
CA PRO A 104 7.89 -1.74 -1.92
C PRO A 104 8.56 -2.02 -3.28
N VAL A 105 7.86 -1.81 -4.40
CA VAL A 105 8.43 -2.03 -5.73
C VAL A 105 9.58 -1.05 -6.01
N ALA A 106 9.39 0.23 -5.69
CA ALA A 106 10.44 1.24 -5.86
C ALA A 106 11.69 0.90 -5.06
N CYS A 107 11.51 0.46 -3.81
CA CYS A 107 12.61 0.08 -2.93
C CYS A 107 13.35 -1.16 -3.44
N ILE A 108 12.63 -2.21 -3.85
CA ILE A 108 13.23 -3.44 -4.38
C ILE A 108 14.07 -3.11 -5.62
N VAL A 109 13.48 -2.45 -6.62
CA VAL A 109 14.21 -2.11 -7.85
C VAL A 109 15.36 -1.14 -7.58
N GLY A 110 15.16 -0.16 -6.70
CA GLY A 110 16.16 0.85 -6.38
C GLY A 110 17.36 0.32 -5.62
N VAL A 111 17.21 -0.78 -4.87
CA VAL A 111 18.33 -1.49 -4.22
C VAL A 111 18.96 -2.52 -5.15
N SER A 112 18.17 -3.21 -5.97
CA SER A 112 18.65 -4.26 -6.87
C SER A 112 19.38 -3.72 -8.11
N THR A 113 19.08 -2.49 -8.54
CA THR A 113 19.63 -1.93 -9.78
C THR A 113 20.27 -0.56 -9.53
N ARG A 114 21.57 -0.43 -9.88
CA ARG A 114 22.29 0.84 -9.74
C ARG A 114 21.72 1.89 -10.71
N SER A 115 21.33 3.04 -10.17
CA SER A 115 20.97 4.23 -10.94
C SER A 115 21.20 5.50 -10.11
N LYS A 116 21.18 6.66 -10.76
CA LYS A 116 21.38 7.94 -10.09
C LYS A 116 20.31 8.16 -9.02
N LYS A 117 20.71 8.65 -7.84
CA LYS A 117 19.79 9.16 -6.82
C LYS A 117 19.26 10.53 -7.24
N TRP A 118 17.98 10.78 -7.00
CA TRP A 118 17.37 12.07 -7.36
C TRP A 118 16.67 12.77 -6.18
N CYS A 119 16.12 12.02 -5.22
CA CYS A 119 15.57 12.59 -3.98
C CYS A 119 15.98 11.74 -2.78
N GLY A 120 16.94 12.23 -2.00
CA GLY A 120 17.49 11.48 -0.86
C GLY A 120 18.04 10.13 -1.31
N ASN A 121 17.49 9.02 -0.80
CA ASN A 121 17.87 7.66 -1.18
C ASN A 121 17.05 7.07 -2.34
N LYS A 122 16.09 7.82 -2.89
CA LYS A 122 15.25 7.38 -4.01
C LYS A 122 16.05 7.46 -5.31
N THR A 123 15.97 6.41 -6.12
CA THR A 123 16.75 6.25 -7.35
C THR A 123 15.86 6.40 -8.57
N VAL A 124 16.44 6.79 -9.72
CA VAL A 124 15.68 6.99 -10.96
C VAL A 124 14.96 5.70 -11.37
N TYR A 125 15.63 4.55 -11.30
CA TYR A 125 14.99 3.27 -11.66
C TYR A 125 13.94 2.82 -10.64
N GLY A 126 14.13 3.10 -9.34
CA GLY A 126 13.10 2.85 -8.33
C GLY A 126 11.83 3.65 -8.63
N THR A 127 11.97 4.93 -8.96
CA THR A 127 10.84 5.81 -9.29
C THR A 127 10.16 5.42 -10.60
N LEU A 128 10.92 5.01 -11.62
CA LEU A 128 10.35 4.46 -12.86
C LEU A 128 9.52 3.19 -12.58
N ALA A 129 10.06 2.27 -11.77
CA ALA A 129 9.34 1.06 -11.38
C ALA A 129 8.07 1.38 -10.56
N ALA A 130 8.13 2.39 -9.68
CA ALA A 130 6.96 2.90 -8.98
C ALA A 130 5.90 3.46 -9.94
N GLY A 131 6.28 4.14 -11.02
CA GLY A 131 5.33 4.63 -12.03
C GLY A 131 4.62 3.48 -12.75
N ILE A 132 5.36 2.45 -13.17
CA ILE A 132 4.79 1.25 -13.78
C ILE A 132 3.86 0.54 -12.79
N ALA A 133 4.32 0.31 -11.57
CA ALA A 133 3.53 -0.32 -10.51
C ALA A 133 2.28 0.50 -10.16
N SER A 134 2.39 1.84 -10.19
CA SER A 134 1.27 2.74 -9.99
C SER A 134 0.20 2.54 -11.07
N TYR A 135 0.58 2.48 -12.35
CA TYR A 135 -0.37 2.25 -13.43
C TYR A 135 -1.19 0.96 -13.23
N PHE A 136 -0.52 -0.14 -12.87
CA PHE A 136 -1.21 -1.42 -12.64
C PHE A 136 -2.02 -1.46 -11.34
N SER A 137 -1.51 -0.85 -10.26
CA SER A 137 -2.23 -0.79 -8.98
C SER A 137 -3.47 0.10 -9.03
N LEU A 138 -3.55 1.02 -10.00
CA LEU A 138 -4.72 1.85 -10.31
C LEU A 138 -5.70 1.17 -11.28
N TYR A 139 -5.73 -0.17 -11.36
CA TYR A 139 -6.62 -0.90 -12.28
C TYR A 139 -8.12 -0.57 -12.11
N TYR A 140 -8.51 -0.01 -10.97
CA TYR A 140 -9.88 0.42 -10.69
C TYR A 140 -10.24 1.76 -11.37
N VAL A 141 -9.26 2.56 -11.79
CA VAL A 141 -9.48 3.86 -12.46
C VAL A 141 -9.79 3.63 -13.93
N ARG A 142 -11.07 3.64 -14.33
CA ARG A 142 -11.48 3.22 -15.70
C ARG A 142 -11.08 4.21 -16.79
N MET A 143 -11.01 5.50 -16.46
CA MET A 143 -10.53 6.51 -17.40
C MET A 143 -9.02 6.44 -17.57
N GLN A 144 -8.56 6.06 -18.77
CA GLN A 144 -7.14 5.78 -19.03
C GLN A 144 -6.25 7.02 -18.85
N HIS A 145 -6.72 8.20 -19.28
CA HIS A 145 -5.95 9.44 -19.13
C HIS A 145 -5.77 9.83 -17.65
N HIS A 146 -6.78 9.61 -16.80
CA HIS A 146 -6.65 9.78 -15.34
C HIS A 146 -5.66 8.78 -14.74
N ARG A 147 -5.76 7.50 -15.14
CA ARG A 147 -4.83 6.46 -14.68
C ARG A 147 -3.38 6.79 -15.05
N LEU A 148 -3.15 7.23 -16.29
CA LEU A 148 -1.84 7.66 -16.76
C LEU A 148 -1.33 8.86 -15.96
N LEU A 149 -2.15 9.90 -15.80
CA LEU A 149 -1.77 11.08 -15.02
C LEU A 149 -1.41 10.72 -13.57
N LEU A 150 -2.25 9.93 -12.89
CA LEU A 150 -1.97 9.46 -11.53
C LEU A 150 -0.70 8.60 -11.49
N SER A 151 -0.45 7.77 -12.50
CA SER A 151 0.78 6.94 -12.57
C SER A 151 2.06 7.75 -12.74
N LEU A 152 1.96 9.01 -13.17
CA LEU A 152 3.08 9.96 -13.20
C LEU A 152 3.20 10.73 -11.88
N ILE A 153 2.07 11.11 -11.27
CA ILE A 153 2.04 11.88 -10.02
C ILE A 153 2.50 11.04 -8.83
N LEU A 154 1.97 9.83 -8.67
CA LEU A 154 2.24 8.98 -7.51
C LEU A 154 3.72 8.63 -7.29
N PRO A 155 4.53 8.25 -8.29
CA PRO A 155 5.97 8.01 -8.07
C PRO A 155 6.74 9.28 -7.68
N ILE A 156 6.32 10.46 -8.15
CA ILE A 156 6.94 11.73 -7.74
C ILE A 156 6.58 12.02 -6.28
N THR A 157 5.31 11.86 -5.91
CA THR A 157 4.84 12.03 -4.53
C THR A 157 5.54 11.07 -3.57
N GLU A 158 5.68 9.80 -3.94
CA GLU A 158 6.45 8.80 -3.19
C GLU A 158 7.90 9.28 -2.94
N GLY A 159 8.54 9.79 -3.99
CA GLY A 159 9.92 10.25 -3.92
C GLY A 159 10.10 11.48 -3.03
N VAL A 160 9.21 12.48 -3.17
CA VAL A 160 9.25 13.75 -2.42
C VAL A 160 8.96 13.53 -0.94
N MET A 161 7.98 12.67 -0.63
CA MET A 161 7.50 12.47 0.75
C MET A 161 8.41 11.57 1.59
N ARG A 162 9.39 10.90 0.99
CA ARG A 162 10.44 10.10 1.67
C ARG A 162 9.84 9.09 2.65
N GLN A 163 10.00 9.29 3.96
CA GLN A 163 9.50 8.40 5.01
C GLN A 163 7.99 8.53 5.28
N HIS A 164 7.35 9.53 4.67
CA HIS A 164 5.91 9.80 4.73
C HIS A 164 5.22 9.50 3.39
N ASP A 165 5.86 8.72 2.52
CA ASP A 165 5.36 8.34 1.20
C ASP A 165 3.95 7.73 1.23
N ASN A 166 3.68 6.83 2.18
CA ASN A 166 2.35 6.25 2.38
C ASN A 166 1.27 7.34 2.57
N ILE A 167 1.58 8.43 3.28
CA ILE A 167 0.64 9.55 3.47
C ILE A 167 0.43 10.27 2.13
N GLY A 168 1.50 10.62 1.43
CA GLY A 168 1.40 11.32 0.15
C GLY A 168 0.60 10.54 -0.87
N ILE A 169 0.92 9.26 -1.06
CA ILE A 169 0.20 8.37 -1.97
C ILE A 169 -1.27 8.26 -1.55
N SER A 170 -1.54 8.03 -0.25
CA SER A 170 -2.92 7.88 0.25
C SER A 170 -3.77 9.13 0.06
N ILE A 171 -3.21 10.34 0.27
CA ILE A 171 -3.90 11.60 -0.01
C ILE A 171 -4.25 11.71 -1.49
N VAL A 172 -3.31 11.44 -2.40
CA VAL A 172 -3.56 11.56 -3.84
C VAL A 172 -4.66 10.60 -4.30
N VAL A 173 -4.61 9.32 -3.87
CA VAL A 173 -5.66 8.35 -4.27
C VAL A 173 -7.00 8.63 -3.61
N LEU A 174 -7.02 9.14 -2.37
CA LEU A 174 -8.25 9.51 -1.68
C LEU A 174 -8.90 10.73 -2.34
N LEU A 175 -8.12 11.77 -2.68
CA LEU A 175 -8.60 12.93 -3.43
C LEU A 175 -9.18 12.52 -4.78
N TYR A 176 -8.48 11.65 -5.51
CA TYR A 176 -9.01 11.11 -6.76
C TYR A 176 -10.32 10.35 -6.54
N TYR A 177 -10.39 9.49 -5.53
CA TYR A 177 -11.60 8.73 -5.21
C TYR A 177 -12.78 9.65 -4.91
N CYS A 178 -12.59 10.67 -4.05
CA CYS A 178 -13.62 11.66 -3.74
C CYS A 178 -14.06 12.46 -4.97
N ALA A 179 -13.10 12.91 -5.79
CA ALA A 179 -13.40 13.60 -7.05
C ALA A 179 -14.20 12.69 -7.99
N ALA A 180 -13.83 11.41 -8.09
CA ALA A 180 -14.55 10.47 -8.93
C ALA A 180 -15.99 10.24 -8.47
N GLN A 181 -16.23 10.15 -7.16
CA GLN A 181 -17.59 10.08 -6.61
C GLN A 181 -18.38 11.37 -6.90
N HIS A 182 -17.74 12.53 -6.76
CA HIS A 182 -18.40 13.83 -6.97
C HIS A 182 -18.75 14.09 -8.45
N PHE A 183 -17.84 13.78 -9.37
CA PHE A 183 -18.01 14.02 -10.80
C PHE A 183 -18.61 12.83 -11.57
N GLY A 184 -18.95 11.74 -10.89
CA GLY A 184 -19.53 10.55 -11.51
C GLY A 184 -18.56 9.78 -12.42
N TRP A 185 -17.26 9.87 -12.15
CA TRP A 185 -16.24 9.17 -12.93
C TRP A 185 -16.25 7.67 -12.63
N PRO A 186 -16.12 6.80 -13.65
CA PRO A 186 -16.19 5.37 -13.44
C PRO A 186 -14.98 4.85 -12.65
N VAL A 187 -15.27 4.21 -11.51
CA VAL A 187 -14.30 3.52 -10.65
C VAL A 187 -14.81 2.10 -10.41
N ASP A 188 -13.99 1.09 -10.74
CA ASP A 188 -14.35 -0.31 -10.53
C ASP A 188 -13.62 -0.90 -9.34
N LEU A 189 -14.34 -1.01 -8.23
CA LEU A 189 -13.86 -1.63 -7.00
C LEU A 189 -14.35 -3.08 -6.84
N SER A 190 -14.87 -3.69 -7.90
CA SER A 190 -15.23 -5.11 -7.94
C SER A 190 -14.00 -5.94 -8.35
N PHE A 191 -13.80 -7.12 -7.74
CA PHE A 191 -12.67 -8.01 -8.11
C PHE A 191 -13.04 -8.90 -9.31
N THR A 192 -14.17 -8.61 -9.95
CA THR A 192 -14.64 -9.34 -11.12
C THR A 192 -13.66 -9.07 -12.26
N PRO A 193 -13.01 -10.09 -12.83
CA PRO A 193 -12.28 -9.90 -14.06
C PRO A 193 -13.24 -9.28 -15.06
N LEU A 194 -12.77 -8.28 -15.81
CA LEU A 194 -13.46 -7.80 -17.01
C LEU A 194 -13.93 -9.04 -17.76
N LYS A 195 -15.25 -9.26 -17.82
CA LYS A 195 -15.78 -10.17 -18.83
C LYS A 195 -15.31 -9.54 -20.15
N THR A 196 -14.32 -10.15 -20.77
CA THR A 196 -14.04 -9.91 -22.17
C THR A 196 -15.32 -10.31 -22.89
N GLU A 197 -16.13 -9.31 -23.23
CA GLU A 197 -17.12 -9.49 -24.29
C GLU A 197 -16.30 -9.80 -25.53
N VAL A 198 -16.31 -11.09 -25.90
CA VAL A 198 -15.87 -11.60 -27.20
C VAL A 198 -17.11 -11.68 -28.08
#